data_AF-A0A2N7RA50-F1
#
_entry.id   AF-A0A2N7RA50-F1
#
_cell.length_a   1.000
_cell.length_b   1.000
_cell.length_c   1.000
_cell.angle_alpha   90.00
_cell.angle_beta   90.00
_cell.angle_gamma   90.00
#
_symmetry.space_group_name_H-M   'P 1'
#
loop_
_entity.id
_entity.type
_entity.pdbx_description
1 polymer ?
#
loop_
_entity_poly.entity_id
_entity_poly.type
_entity_poly.pdbx_seq_one_letter_code
_entity_poly.pdbx_strand_id
1 'polypeptide(L)'
;MKLSFILPLLCAGAFSATGHAGAQDVYKCVKDGQTSYSATPCAGGQLQILEVPAAPAAADKGAATRQERVASQMEAARKKQEQLEDQARERGAKQQEAHEKHCTQLRLEQKWAAQDAVGAGTANRDAAQLKVRRAGERLAVECLH
;
A
#
# COMPACT_ATOMS: atom_id res chain seq x y z
N MET A 1 3.05 -54.29 29.74
CA MET A 1 3.37 -53.40 28.61
C MET A 1 4.87 -53.15 28.65
N LYS A 2 5.62 -53.77 27.73
CA LYS A 2 7.08 -53.92 27.79
C LYS A 2 7.80 -52.70 27.19
N LEU A 3 8.84 -52.28 27.90
CA LEU A 3 9.83 -51.25 27.57
C LEU A 3 10.60 -51.54 26.26
N SER A 4 10.97 -50.48 25.55
CA SER A 4 12.35 -50.16 25.09
C SER A 4 12.37 -49.45 23.74
N PHE A 5 13.30 -48.50 23.61
CA PHE A 5 13.97 -47.90 22.44
C PHE A 5 14.15 -46.40 22.71
N ILE A 6 15.15 -45.98 23.51
CA ILE A 6 16.59 -45.83 23.19
C ILE A 6 16.84 -44.97 21.93
N LEU A 7 17.35 -43.76 22.23
CA LEU A 7 18.10 -42.78 21.41
C LEU A 7 19.01 -43.43 20.33
N PRO A 8 19.27 -42.77 19.17
CA PRO A 8 20.26 -41.67 19.08
C PRO A 8 19.78 -40.54 18.13
N LEU A 9 20.08 -39.25 18.32
CA LEU A 9 21.39 -38.57 18.30
C LEU A 9 22.27 -38.95 17.09
N LEU A 10 21.88 -38.56 15.88
CA LEU A 10 22.81 -38.37 14.76
C LEU A 10 22.11 -37.61 13.62
N CYS A 11 22.40 -36.31 13.47
CA CYS A 11 22.33 -35.54 12.21
C CYS A 11 22.73 -34.07 12.47
N ALA A 12 23.77 -33.87 13.29
CA ALA A 12 24.55 -32.64 13.30
C ALA A 12 25.76 -32.89 12.38
N GLY A 13 25.74 -32.30 11.18
CA GLY A 13 26.89 -32.33 10.28
C GLY A 13 26.55 -32.66 8.83
N ALA A 14 25.85 -31.77 8.12
CA ALA A 14 25.90 -31.73 6.65
C ALA A 14 25.46 -30.38 6.03
N PHE A 15 25.37 -29.28 6.78
CA PHE A 15 25.26 -27.94 6.19
C PHE A 15 26.66 -27.34 6.01
N SER A 16 27.45 -27.98 5.16
CA SER A 16 28.74 -27.45 4.70
C SER A 16 28.90 -27.78 3.22
N ALA A 17 28.04 -27.17 2.41
CA ALA A 17 28.33 -26.93 1.01
C ALA A 17 28.19 -25.43 0.79
N THR A 18 29.25 -24.70 1.15
CA THR A 18 29.56 -23.40 0.57
C THR A 18 29.54 -23.58 -0.94
N GLY A 19 28.47 -23.08 -1.56
CA GLY A 19 28.34 -23.03 -3.01
C GLY A 19 29.53 -22.27 -3.58
N HIS A 20 30.47 -23.01 -4.17
CA HIS A 20 31.36 -22.44 -5.14
C HIS A 20 30.48 -21.90 -6.26
N ALA A 21 30.33 -20.58 -6.32
CA ALA A 21 29.96 -19.90 -7.56
C ALA A 21 31.12 -20.06 -8.53
N GLY A 22 31.30 -21.28 -9.05
CA GLY A 22 32.10 -21.49 -10.25
C GLY A 22 31.39 -20.75 -11.37
N ALA A 23 32.14 -19.92 -12.10
CA ALA A 23 31.67 -19.37 -13.37
C ALA A 23 31.12 -20.54 -14.20
N GLN A 24 29.79 -20.60 -14.36
CA GLN A 24 29.18 -21.61 -15.21
C GLN A 24 29.40 -21.14 -16.63
N ASP A 25 30.44 -21.66 -17.26
CA ASP A 25 30.73 -21.38 -18.67
C ASP A 25 29.59 -21.96 -19.50
N VAL A 26 28.68 -21.08 -19.94
CA VAL A 26 27.62 -21.44 -20.88
C VAL A 26 28.19 -21.28 -22.29
N TYR A 27 28.43 -22.40 -22.94
CA TYR A 27 28.96 -22.43 -24.30
C TYR A 27 27.83 -22.28 -25.31
N LYS A 28 27.97 -21.30 -26.20
CA LYS A 28 27.09 -21.15 -27.37
C LYS A 28 27.66 -21.95 -28.54
N CYS A 29 26.95 -22.99 -28.93
CA CYS A 29 27.29 -23.82 -30.09
C CYS A 29 26.39 -23.45 -31.27
N VAL A 30 26.98 -23.20 -32.44
CA VAL A 30 26.22 -23.01 -33.68
C VAL A 30 26.52 -24.18 -34.60
N LYS A 31 25.52 -24.98 -34.95
CA LYS A 31 25.63 -26.11 -35.87
C LYS A 31 24.45 -26.08 -36.85
N ASP A 32 24.74 -26.16 -38.15
CA ASP A 32 23.73 -26.17 -39.22
C ASP A 32 22.72 -24.99 -39.13
N GLY A 33 23.19 -23.82 -38.67
CA GLY A 33 22.36 -22.62 -38.49
C GLY A 33 21.52 -22.58 -37.21
N GLN A 34 21.51 -23.65 -36.40
CA GLN A 34 20.85 -23.68 -35.09
C GLN A 34 21.83 -23.34 -33.97
N THR A 35 21.41 -22.44 -33.09
CA THR A 35 22.18 -22.02 -31.90
C THR A 35 21.67 -22.78 -30.68
N SER A 36 22.54 -23.54 -30.02
CA SER A 36 22.27 -24.22 -28.75
C SER A 36 23.21 -23.72 -27.66
N TYR A 37 22.71 -23.64 -26.43
CA TYR A 37 23.47 -23.23 -25.25
C TYR A 37 23.60 -24.43 -24.32
N SER A 38 24.82 -24.79 -23.92
CA SER A 38 25.04 -25.94 -23.04
C SER A 38 26.18 -25.69 -22.06
N ALA A 39 26.12 -26.38 -20.92
CA ALA A 39 27.19 -26.39 -19.92
C ALA A 39 28.36 -27.33 -20.28
N THR A 40 28.25 -28.04 -21.41
CA THR A 40 29.30 -28.91 -21.95
C THR A 40 29.95 -28.29 -23.19
N PRO A 41 31.27 -28.44 -23.41
CA PRO A 41 31.92 -27.91 -24.60
C PRO A 41 31.34 -28.55 -25.87
N CYS A 42 31.25 -27.77 -26.95
CA CYS A 42 30.63 -28.21 -28.21
C CYS A 42 31.35 -29.44 -28.79
N ALA A 43 30.67 -30.59 -28.89
CA ALA A 43 31.23 -31.88 -29.33
C ALA A 43 31.59 -31.98 -30.84
N GLY A 44 31.91 -30.85 -31.49
CA GLY A 44 32.23 -30.79 -32.92
C GLY A 44 31.73 -29.52 -33.62
N GLY A 45 31.82 -28.36 -32.97
CA GLY A 45 31.38 -27.07 -33.51
C GLY A 45 32.26 -25.92 -33.04
N GLN A 46 32.19 -24.79 -33.76
CA GLN A 46 33.01 -23.61 -33.49
C GLN A 46 32.52 -22.92 -32.21
N LEU A 47 33.36 -22.92 -31.18
CA LEU A 47 33.07 -22.36 -29.87
C LEU A 47 33.06 -20.83 -29.96
N GLN A 48 31.88 -20.20 -29.89
CA GLN A 48 31.80 -18.75 -29.71
C GLN A 48 31.81 -18.45 -28.22
N ILE A 49 32.97 -18.03 -27.70
CA ILE A 49 33.10 -17.48 -26.36
C ILE A 49 32.20 -16.24 -26.30
N LEU A 50 31.23 -16.22 -25.39
CA LEU A 50 30.46 -15.01 -25.12
C LEU A 50 31.41 -14.01 -24.45
N GLU A 51 31.64 -12.87 -25.12
CA GLU A 51 32.39 -11.75 -24.56
C GLU A 51 31.66 -11.27 -23.30
N VAL A 52 32.20 -11.61 -22.13
CA VAL A 52 31.68 -11.08 -20.87
C VAL A 52 32.08 -9.60 -20.82
N PRO A 53 31.12 -8.67 -20.71
CA PRO A 53 31.45 -7.26 -20.64
C PRO A 53 32.35 -7.01 -19.43
N ALA A 54 33.41 -6.22 -19.64
CA ALA A 54 34.35 -5.87 -18.59
C ALA A 54 33.63 -5.28 -17.38
N ALA A 55 34.07 -5.66 -16.18
CA ALA A 55 33.53 -5.11 -14.95
C ALA A 55 33.60 -3.57 -14.98
N PRO A 56 32.55 -2.87 -14.51
CA PRO A 56 32.53 -1.42 -14.51
C PRO A 56 33.71 -0.88 -13.69
N ALA A 57 34.30 0.22 -14.16
CA ALA A 57 35.42 0.88 -13.48
C ALA A 57 35.06 1.19 -12.02
N ALA A 58 36.06 1.07 -11.12
CA ALA A 58 35.90 1.31 -9.68
C ALA A 58 35.10 2.59 -9.43
N ALA A 59 34.02 2.49 -8.65
CA ALA A 59 33.07 3.56 -8.44
C ALA A 59 33.76 4.87 -8.04
N ASP A 60 33.35 5.98 -8.65
CA ASP A 60 33.75 7.33 -8.26
C ASP A 60 33.53 7.49 -6.75
N LYS A 61 34.55 7.97 -6.02
CA LYS A 61 34.51 8.17 -4.56
C LYS A 61 33.34 9.07 -4.13
N GLY A 62 32.81 9.91 -5.02
CA GLY A 62 31.61 10.73 -4.79
C GLY A 62 30.28 10.12 -5.21
N ALA A 63 30.25 8.91 -5.78
CA ALA A 63 29.02 8.28 -6.25
C ALA A 63 28.07 7.94 -5.10
N ALA A 64 28.59 7.36 -4.02
CA ALA A 64 27.79 6.98 -2.85
C ALA A 64 27.10 8.19 -2.19
N THR A 65 27.83 9.31 -2.02
CA THR A 65 27.27 10.53 -1.42
C THR A 65 26.21 11.19 -2.29
N ARG A 66 26.39 11.16 -3.63
CA ARG A 66 25.34 11.62 -4.56
C ARG A 66 24.11 10.73 -4.54
N GLN A 67 24.28 9.41 -4.48
CA GLN A 67 23.17 8.46 -4.38
C GLN A 67 22.39 8.67 -3.08
N GLU A 68 23.06 8.85 -1.95
CA GLU A 68 22.42 9.09 -0.65
C GLU A 68 21.68 10.43 -0.60
N ARG A 69 22.24 11.47 -1.23
CA ARG A 69 21.54 12.75 -1.37
C ARG A 69 20.26 12.62 -2.21
N VAL A 70 20.30 11.84 -3.30
CA VAL A 70 19.10 11.62 -4.13
C VAL A 70 18.08 10.77 -3.36
N ALA A 71 18.52 9.73 -2.66
CA ALA A 71 17.65 8.90 -1.82
C ALA A 71 16.94 9.74 -0.74
N SER A 72 17.69 10.56 0.00
CA SER A 72 17.12 11.43 1.04
C SER A 72 16.15 12.49 0.47
N GLN A 73 16.42 13.02 -0.73
CA GLN A 73 15.46 13.92 -1.40
C GLN A 73 14.17 13.20 -1.79
N MET A 74 14.25 11.97 -2.30
CA MET A 74 13.07 11.18 -2.64
C MET A 74 12.26 10.81 -1.40
N GLU A 75 12.92 10.46 -0.29
CA GLU A 75 12.26 10.19 0.97
C GLU A 75 11.59 11.45 1.56
N ALA A 76 12.26 12.59 1.52
CA ALA A 76 11.70 13.86 1.96
C ALA A 76 10.47 14.26 1.13
N ALA A 77 10.53 14.06 -0.20
CA ALA A 77 9.40 14.30 -1.08
C ALA A 77 8.22 13.38 -0.75
N ARG A 78 8.47 12.08 -0.53
CA ARG A 78 7.44 11.12 -0.12
C ARG A 78 6.79 11.51 1.21
N LYS A 79 7.59 11.82 2.24
CA LYS A 79 7.08 12.23 3.55
C LYS A 79 6.25 13.51 3.47
N LYS A 80 6.67 14.48 2.65
CA LYS A 80 5.92 15.71 2.44
C LYS A 80 4.57 15.42 1.78
N GLN A 81 4.54 14.55 0.78
CA GLN A 81 3.29 14.16 0.12
C GLN A 81 2.35 13.44 1.11
N GLU A 82 2.86 12.46 1.85
CA GLU A 82 2.11 11.74 2.88
C GLU A 82 1.51 12.69 3.93
N GLN A 83 2.29 13.68 4.41
CA GLN A 83 1.80 14.70 5.34
C GLN A 83 0.67 15.56 4.75
N LEU A 84 0.75 15.92 3.47
CA LEU A 84 -0.30 16.70 2.82
C LEU A 84 -1.58 15.89 2.63
N GLU A 85 -1.45 14.62 2.25
CA GLU A 85 -2.57 13.69 2.11
C GLU A 85 -3.24 13.41 3.48
N ASP A 86 -2.44 13.23 4.52
CA ASP A 86 -2.92 13.07 5.89
C ASP A 86 -3.67 14.31 6.39
N GLN A 87 -3.12 15.50 6.17
CA GLN A 87 -3.79 16.76 6.51
C GLN A 87 -5.09 16.93 5.71
N ALA A 88 -5.12 16.57 4.43
CA ALA A 88 -6.33 16.63 3.62
C ALA A 88 -7.39 15.66 4.16
N ARG A 89 -7.00 14.44 4.51
CA ARG A 89 -7.87 13.44 5.12
C ARG A 89 -8.43 13.90 6.46
N GLU A 90 -7.60 14.47 7.33
CA GLU A 90 -8.03 15.00 8.62
C GLU A 90 -9.02 16.16 8.47
N ARG A 91 -8.75 17.11 7.55
CA ARG A 91 -9.68 18.21 7.26
C ARG A 91 -11.00 17.70 6.71
N GLY A 92 -10.96 16.74 5.79
CA GLY A 92 -12.15 16.08 5.26
C GLY A 92 -12.97 15.41 6.37
N ALA A 93 -12.33 14.63 7.23
CA ALA A 93 -12.98 13.97 8.36
C ALA A 93 -13.65 14.98 9.31
N LYS A 94 -12.97 16.08 9.65
CA LYS A 94 -13.53 17.16 10.48
C LYS A 94 -14.74 17.84 9.85
N GLN A 95 -14.70 18.09 8.54
CA GLN A 95 -15.83 18.68 7.82
C GLN A 95 -17.04 17.74 7.80
N GLN A 96 -16.81 16.44 7.57
CA GLN A 96 -17.87 15.43 7.63
C GLN A 96 -18.47 15.34 9.04
N GLU A 97 -17.64 15.25 10.08
CA GLU A 97 -18.12 15.22 11.46
C GLU A 97 -18.94 16.48 11.82
N ALA A 98 -18.51 17.66 11.38
CA ALA A 98 -19.25 18.90 11.59
C ALA A 98 -20.60 18.90 10.85
N HIS A 99 -20.64 18.42 9.61
CA HIS A 99 -21.87 18.26 8.83
C HIS A 99 -22.82 17.26 9.49
N GLU A 100 -22.33 16.11 9.94
CA GLU A 100 -23.13 15.11 10.66
C GLU A 100 -23.73 15.68 11.96
N LYS A 101 -22.93 16.37 12.77
CA LYS A 101 -23.39 17.06 13.98
C LYS A 101 -24.47 18.09 13.67
N HIS A 102 -24.28 18.86 12.61
CA HIS A 102 -25.26 19.85 12.17
C HIS A 102 -26.57 19.18 11.72
N CYS A 103 -26.48 18.11 10.93
CA CYS A 103 -27.65 17.36 10.48
C CYS A 103 -28.39 16.66 11.61
N THR A 104 -27.68 16.11 12.60
CA THR A 104 -28.30 15.54 13.79
C THR A 104 -29.03 16.60 14.62
N GLN A 105 -28.46 17.79 14.75
CA GLN A 105 -29.12 18.93 15.38
C GLN A 105 -30.41 19.32 14.65
N LEU A 106 -30.38 19.47 13.32
CA LEU A 106 -31.56 19.81 12.52
C LEU A 106 -32.66 18.73 12.62
N ARG A 107 -32.29 17.45 12.64
CA ARG A 107 -33.25 16.34 12.86
C ARG A 107 -33.92 16.45 14.23
N LEU A 108 -33.16 16.83 15.25
CA LEU A 108 -33.69 17.00 16.60
C LEU A 108 -34.65 18.18 16.67
N GLU A 109 -34.30 19.31 16.05
CA GLU A 109 -35.17 20.49 15.96
C GLU A 109 -36.48 20.19 15.24
N GLN A 110 -36.46 19.42 14.16
CA GLN A 110 -37.68 18.96 13.49
C GLN A 110 -38.54 18.11 14.41
N LYS A 111 -37.93 17.15 15.14
CA LYS A 111 -38.64 16.28 16.08
C LYS A 111 -39.27 17.07 17.22
N TRP A 112 -38.57 18.08 17.76
CA TRP A 112 -39.11 18.93 18.82
C TRP A 112 -40.23 19.82 18.31
N ALA A 113 -40.06 20.45 17.14
CA ALA A 113 -41.14 21.23 16.52
C ALA A 113 -42.40 20.38 16.32
N ALA A 114 -42.25 19.11 15.92
CA ALA A 114 -43.36 18.19 15.76
C ALA A 114 -44.06 17.88 17.09
N GLN A 115 -43.30 17.64 18.17
CA GLN A 115 -43.85 17.42 19.51
C GLN A 115 -44.57 18.66 20.05
N ASP A 116 -43.99 19.84 19.88
CA ASP A 116 -44.61 21.10 20.28
C ASP A 116 -45.93 21.36 19.54
N ALA A 117 -45.99 20.98 18.25
CA ALA A 117 -47.20 21.12 17.45
C ALA A 117 -48.33 20.17 17.90
N VAL A 118 -48.00 19.01 18.49
CA VAL A 118 -49.00 18.11 19.08
C VAL A 118 -49.62 18.73 20.34
N GLY A 119 -48.82 19.41 21.16
CA GLY A 119 -49.28 20.09 22.38
C GLY A 119 -49.90 21.47 22.17
N ALA A 120 -49.85 22.02 20.95
CA ALA A 120 -50.33 23.37 20.67
C ALA A 120 -51.86 23.48 20.72
N GLY A 121 -52.35 24.42 21.54
CA GLY A 121 -53.77 24.79 21.57
C GLY A 121 -54.26 25.39 20.24
N THR A 122 -55.59 25.45 20.08
CA THR A 122 -56.26 25.84 18.81
C THR A 122 -55.79 27.17 18.24
N ALA A 123 -55.52 28.17 19.08
CA ALA A 123 -55.06 29.49 18.66
C ALA A 123 -53.65 29.49 18.02
N ASN A 124 -52.79 28.52 18.37
CA ASN A 124 -51.39 28.47 17.92
C ASN A 124 -51.10 27.29 16.97
N ARG A 125 -52.13 26.51 16.60
CA ARG A 125 -51.98 25.28 15.81
C ARG A 125 -51.32 25.54 14.46
N ASP A 126 -51.79 26.54 13.70
CA ASP A 126 -51.24 26.84 12.37
C ASP A 126 -49.79 27.33 12.42
N ALA A 127 -49.47 28.16 13.42
CA ALA A 127 -48.11 28.64 13.64
C ALA A 127 -47.17 27.48 14.03
N ALA A 128 -47.64 26.53 14.85
CA ALA A 128 -46.86 25.36 15.23
C ALA A 128 -46.64 24.41 14.03
N GLN A 129 -47.66 24.17 13.20
CA GLN A 129 -47.54 23.39 11.97
C GLN A 129 -46.56 24.02 10.96
N LEU A 130 -46.58 25.35 10.82
CA LEU A 130 -45.61 26.07 9.99
C LEU A 130 -44.17 25.88 10.48
N LYS A 131 -43.94 25.88 11.80
CA LYS A 131 -42.61 25.60 12.37
C LYS A 131 -42.12 24.19 12.04
N VAL A 132 -42.99 23.18 12.15
CA VAL A 132 -42.68 21.80 11.76
C VAL A 132 -42.25 21.75 10.29
N ARG A 133 -43.03 22.38 9.41
CA ARG A 133 -42.74 22.38 7.98
C ARG A 133 -41.39 23.02 7.67
N ARG A 134 -41.13 24.22 8.20
CA ARG A 134 -39.86 24.94 7.99
C ARG A 134 -38.65 24.18 8.55
N ALA A 135 -38.79 23.55 9.71
CA ALA A 135 -37.73 22.73 10.28
C ALA A 135 -37.42 21.52 9.38
N GLY A 136 -38.45 20.89 8.81
CA GLY A 136 -38.30 19.81 7.83
C GLY A 136 -37.69 20.26 6.50
N GLU A 137 -38.10 21.42 5.96
CA GLU A 137 -37.54 22.00 4.73
C GLU A 137 -36.04 22.29 4.89
N ARG A 138 -35.63 22.91 6.01
CA ARG A 138 -34.21 23.17 6.29
C ARG A 138 -33.40 21.88 6.43
N LEU A 139 -33.92 20.89 7.14
CA LEU A 139 -33.28 19.57 7.22
C LEU A 139 -33.14 18.94 5.83
N ALA A 140 -34.17 19.04 5.00
CA ALA A 140 -34.15 18.47 3.66
C ALA A 140 -33.06 19.10 2.80
N VAL A 141 -32.97 20.45 2.80
CA VAL A 141 -31.99 21.22 2.00
C VAL A 141 -30.54 20.93 2.39
N GLU A 142 -30.27 20.65 3.66
CA GLU A 142 -28.89 20.54 4.15
C GLU A 142 -28.39 19.10 4.29
N CYS A 143 -29.30 18.13 4.45
CA CYS A 143 -28.95 16.78 4.91
C CYS A 143 -29.60 15.62 4.15
N LEU A 144 -30.53 15.88 3.22
CA LEU A 144 -31.21 14.84 2.42
C LEU A 144 -30.84 14.90 0.93
N HIS A 145 -29.65 15.41 0.63
CA HIS A 145 -29.08 15.50 -0.72
C HIS A 145 -28.08 14.38 -0.99
#